data_AF-A0A918R8C3-F1
#
_entry.id   AF-A0A918R8C3-F1
#
_cell.length_a   1.000
_cell.length_b   1.000
_cell.length_c   1.000
_cell.angle_alpha   90.00
_cell.angle_beta   90.00
_cell.angle_gamma   90.00
#
_symmetry.space_group_name_H-M   'P 1'
#
loop_
_entity.id
_entity.type
_entity.pdbx_description
1 polymer ?
#
loop_
_entity_poly.entity_id
_entity_poly.type
_entity_poly.pdbx_seq_one_letter_code
_entity_poly.pdbx_strand_id
1 'polypeptide(L)'
;MRRNTAHQVEGLVRGSIAAILNVTGETWTELGAAVGLTTDTVSRRQKGTSAWTLADLGRLADHWRIAPSSLLSGPTEALAKLDVERVKAIRSAKGRPARDGVLVA
;
A
#
# COMPACT_ATOMS: atom_id res chain seq x y z
N MET A 1 -15.16 -4.70 24.80
CA MET A 1 -14.60 -4.64 23.43
C MET A 1 -14.66 -3.19 22.96
N ARG A 2 -13.57 -2.41 23.11
CA ARG A 2 -13.58 -1.00 22.69
C ARG A 2 -13.70 -0.95 21.17
N ARG A 3 -14.73 -0.28 20.65
CA ARG A 3 -14.77 0.11 19.24
C ARG A 3 -13.51 0.95 19.02
N ASN A 4 -12.57 0.42 18.23
CA ASN A 4 -11.45 1.20 17.74
C ASN A 4 -12.09 2.30 16.88
N THR A 5 -12.27 3.49 17.45
CA THR A 5 -12.63 4.68 16.68
C THR A 5 -11.43 4.92 15.77
N ALA A 6 -11.41 4.25 14.61
CA ALA A 6 -10.25 4.24 13.73
C ALA A 6 -9.89 5.69 13.44
N HIS A 7 -8.76 6.14 14.00
CA HIS A 7 -8.29 7.50 13.77
C HIS A 7 -8.26 7.72 12.26
N GLN A 8 -8.76 8.86 11.80
CA GLN A 8 -8.89 9.16 10.36
C GLN A 8 -7.59 8.89 9.59
N VAL A 9 -6.45 9.16 10.22
CA VAL A 9 -5.10 8.86 9.71
C VAL A 9 -4.90 7.37 9.42
N GLU A 10 -5.33 6.47 10.30
CA GLU A 10 -5.22 5.03 10.05
C GLU A 10 -6.09 4.59 8.88
N GLY A 11 -7.27 5.21 8.71
CA GLY A 11 -8.14 5.00 7.56
C GLY A 11 -7.46 5.41 6.25
N LEU A 12 -6.82 6.59 6.24
CA LEU A 12 -6.06 7.09 5.09
C LEU A 12 -4.92 6.15 4.72
N VAL A 13 -4.09 5.73 5.68
CA VAL A 13 -2.99 4.78 5.44
C VAL A 13 -3.48 3.49 4.81
N ARG A 14 -4.55 2.89 5.35
CA ARG A 14 -5.12 1.65 4.79
C ARG A 14 -5.66 1.88 3.38
N GLY A 15 -6.34 3.00 3.15
CA GLY A 15 -6.80 3.40 1.82
C GLY A 15 -5.67 3.52 0.80
N SER A 16 -4.58 4.20 1.17
CA SER A 16 -3.39 4.36 0.33
C SER A 16 -2.78 3.02 -0.05
N ILE A 17 -2.57 2.15 0.93
CA ILE A 17 -2.02 0.81 0.70
C ILE A 17 -2.95 -0.02 -0.19
N ALA A 18 -4.26 -0.02 0.07
CA ALA A 18 -5.23 -0.76 -0.73
C ALA A 18 -5.26 -0.27 -2.19
N ALA A 19 -5.18 1.03 -2.41
CA ALA A 19 -5.11 1.63 -3.75
C ALA A 19 -3.83 1.22 -4.50
N ILE A 20 -2.67 1.27 -3.83
CA ILE A 20 -1.40 0.84 -4.42
C ILE A 20 -1.46 -0.65 -4.76
N LEU A 21 -1.87 -1.53 -3.82
CA LEU A 21 -1.98 -2.97 -4.07
C LEU A 21 -2.91 -3.28 -5.25
N ASN A 22 -4.01 -2.54 -5.38
CA ASN A 22 -4.92 -2.67 -6.51
C ASN A 22 -4.20 -2.32 -7.84
N VAL A 23 -3.44 -1.23 -7.88
CA VAL A 23 -2.71 -0.79 -9.08
C VAL A 23 -1.54 -1.71 -9.40
N THR A 24 -0.67 -2.03 -8.44
CA THR A 24 0.48 -2.93 -8.64
C THR A 24 0.06 -4.38 -8.87
N GLY A 25 -1.09 -4.78 -8.34
CA GLY A 25 -1.55 -6.17 -8.36
C GLY A 25 -0.81 -7.07 -7.38
N GLU A 26 -0.06 -6.48 -6.45
CA GLU A 26 0.59 -7.20 -5.35
C GLU A 26 -0.46 -7.75 -4.37
N THR A 27 -0.14 -8.88 -3.78
CA THR A 27 -0.93 -9.57 -2.76
C THR A 27 -0.43 -9.21 -1.37
N TRP A 28 -1.21 -9.51 -0.33
CA TRP A 28 -0.75 -9.34 1.04
C TRP A 28 0.47 -10.20 1.39
N THR A 29 0.62 -11.37 0.75
CA THR A 29 1.78 -12.23 0.94
C THR A 29 3.05 -11.60 0.36
N GLU A 30 2.97 -11.05 -0.85
CA GLU A 30 4.11 -10.35 -1.46
C GLU A 30 4.46 -9.07 -0.72
N LEU A 31 3.44 -8.30 -0.32
CA LEU A 31 3.67 -7.11 0.50
C LEU A 31 4.35 -7.48 1.82
N GLY A 32 3.86 -8.53 2.49
CA GLY A 32 4.45 -9.04 3.72
C GLY A 32 5.92 -9.42 3.52
N ALA A 33 6.22 -10.22 2.51
CA ALA A 33 7.59 -10.62 2.17
C ALA A 33 8.50 -9.42 1.91
N ALA A 34 8.01 -8.40 1.20
CA ALA A 34 8.77 -7.19 0.87
C ALA A 34 9.15 -6.33 2.08
N VAL A 35 8.31 -6.30 3.13
CA VAL A 35 8.54 -5.45 4.31
C VAL A 35 8.85 -6.21 5.60
N GLY A 36 9.12 -7.51 5.50
CA GLY A 36 9.47 -8.37 6.64
C GLY A 36 8.30 -8.63 7.59
N LEU A 37 7.10 -8.83 7.05
CA LEU A 37 5.88 -9.13 7.80
C LEU A 37 5.23 -10.41 7.29
N THR A 38 4.43 -11.05 8.15
CA THR A 38 3.58 -12.16 7.72
C THR A 38 2.31 -11.65 7.03
N THR A 39 1.72 -12.46 6.14
CA THR A 39 0.41 -12.18 5.52
C THR A 39 -0.67 -11.89 6.55
N ASP A 40 -0.69 -12.62 7.67
CA ASP A 40 -1.62 -12.39 8.78
C ASP A 40 -1.46 -11.02 9.43
N THR A 41 -0.20 -10.56 9.56
CA THR A 41 0.08 -9.23 10.11
C THR A 41 -0.40 -8.14 9.15
N VAL A 42 -0.14 -8.29 7.85
CA VAL A 42 -0.66 -7.38 6.81
C VAL A 42 -2.20 -7.37 6.82
N SER A 43 -2.84 -8.53 6.89
CA SER A 43 -4.29 -8.70 6.95
C SER A 43 -4.90 -7.99 8.17
N ARG A 44 -4.37 -8.22 9.38
CA ARG A 44 -4.85 -7.54 10.59
C ARG A 44 -4.70 -6.01 10.50
N ARG A 45 -3.60 -5.53 9.92
CA ARG A 45 -3.37 -4.09 9.73
C ARG A 45 -4.29 -3.47 8.70
N GLN A 46 -4.51 -4.15 7.57
CA GLN A 46 -5.46 -3.71 6.55
C GLN A 46 -6.93 -3.80 7.00
N LYS A 47 -7.25 -4.67 7.97
CA LYS A 47 -8.58 -4.75 8.59
C LYS A 47 -8.77 -3.79 9.78
N GLY A 48 -7.72 -3.05 10.18
CA GLY A 48 -7.77 -2.14 11.33
C GLY A 48 -7.84 -2.84 12.69
N THR A 49 -7.50 -4.13 12.76
CA THR A 49 -7.40 -4.91 14.00
C THR A 49 -6.10 -4.60 14.76
N SER A 50 -5.07 -4.15 14.05
CA SER A 50 -3.81 -3.64 14.61
C SER A 50 -3.33 -2.45 13.78
N ALA A 51 -2.69 -1.46 14.41
CA ALA A 51 -2.18 -0.31 13.68
C ALA A 51 -0.97 -0.66 12.79
N TRP A 52 -0.80 0.11 11.71
CA TRP A 52 0.48 0.24 11.04
C TRP A 52 1.40 1.10 11.92
N THR A 53 2.62 0.63 12.18
CA THR A 53 3.63 1.42 12.90
C THR A 53 4.35 2.36 11.92
N LEU A 54 4.99 3.42 12.43
CA LEU A 54 5.82 4.30 11.60
C LEU A 54 6.96 3.55 10.91
N ALA A 55 7.54 2.57 11.59
CA ALA A 55 8.59 1.72 11.00
C ALA A 55 8.07 0.91 9.81
N ASP A 56 6.82 0.45 9.86
CA ASP A 56 6.21 -0.23 8.72
C ASP A 56 5.96 0.73 7.56
N LEU A 57 5.52 1.97 7.84
CA LEU A 57 5.31 2.98 6.80
C LEU A 57 6.62 3.29 6.05
N GLY A 58 7.74 3.37 6.77
CA GLY A 58 9.06 3.50 6.17
C GLY A 58 9.36 2.37 5.18
N ARG A 59 9.24 1.11 5.62
CA ARG A 59 9.51 -0.06 4.76
C ARG A 59 8.58 -0.16 3.56
N LEU A 60 7.29 0.16 3.74
CA LEU A 60 6.31 0.20 2.65
C LEU A 60 6.67 1.27 1.62
N ALA A 61 7.04 2.46 2.10
CA ALA A 61 7.45 3.57 1.25
C ALA A 61 8.74 3.25 0.47
N ASP A 62 9.73 2.65 1.13
CA ASP A 62 10.97 2.19 0.50
C ASP A 62 10.69 1.14 -0.58
N HIS A 63 9.82 0.17 -0.28
CA HIS A 63 9.41 -0.86 -1.24
C HIS A 63 8.81 -0.23 -2.51
N TRP A 64 7.89 0.72 -2.36
CA TRP A 64 7.26 1.39 -3.50
C TRP A 64 8.03 2.57 -4.08
N ARG A 65 9.17 2.93 -3.49
CA ARG A 65 10.01 4.08 -3.85
C ARG A 65 9.26 5.42 -3.81
N ILE A 66 8.48 5.63 -2.75
CA ILE A 66 7.73 6.88 -2.50
C ILE A 66 8.12 7.47 -1.15
N ALA A 67 7.70 8.70 -0.86
CA ALA A 67 7.86 9.27 0.48
C ALA A 67 6.84 8.65 1.46
N PRO A 68 7.21 8.34 2.73
CA PRO A 68 6.26 7.83 3.73
C PRO A 68 5.08 8.78 3.98
N SER A 69 5.27 10.09 3.83
CA SER A 69 4.22 11.09 3.94
C SER A 69 3.11 10.92 2.89
N SER A 70 3.42 10.41 1.70
CA SER A 70 2.42 10.15 0.66
C SER A 70 1.38 9.11 1.10
N LEU A 71 1.78 8.14 1.94
CA LEU A 71 0.84 7.16 2.51
C LEU A 71 -0.15 7.82 3.50
N LEU A 72 0.31 8.85 4.22
CA LEU A 72 -0.50 9.62 5.17
C LEU A 72 -1.43 10.62 4.47
N SER A 73 -1.01 11.17 3.33
CA SER A 73 -1.79 12.12 2.53
C SER A 73 -3.00 11.48 1.84
N GLY A 74 -3.02 10.15 1.70
CA GLY A 74 -4.15 9.40 1.18
C GLY A 74 -3.92 8.80 -0.21
N PRO A 75 -4.92 8.07 -0.74
CA PRO A 75 -4.78 7.26 -1.95
C PRO A 75 -4.31 8.01 -3.19
N THR A 76 -4.88 9.19 -3.46
CA THR A 76 -4.56 9.98 -4.65
C THR A 76 -3.09 10.40 -4.67
N GLU A 77 -2.61 10.98 -3.57
CA GLU A 77 -1.20 11.40 -3.46
C GLU A 77 -0.26 10.20 -3.52
N ALA A 78 -0.62 9.09 -2.86
CA ALA A 78 0.20 7.88 -2.86
C ALA A 78 0.35 7.28 -4.27
N LEU A 79 -0.72 7.24 -5.04
CA LEU A 79 -0.71 6.77 -6.43
C LEU A 79 0.08 7.69 -7.35
N ALA A 80 -0.06 9.01 -7.18
CA ALA A 80 0.65 10.00 -7.99
C ALA A 80 2.18 9.96 -7.84
N LYS A 81 2.71 9.33 -6.78
CA LYS A 81 4.16 9.15 -6.58
C LYS A 81 4.71 7.82 -7.11
N LEU A 82 3.86 6.90 -7.55
CA LEU A 82 4.34 5.62 -8.07
C LEU A 82 5.06 5.81 -9.41
N ASP A 83 6.20 5.14 -9.56
CA ASP A 83 6.88 4.99 -10.84
C ASP A 83 6.06 4.07 -11.76
N VAL A 84 5.55 4.66 -12.85
CA VAL A 84 4.69 3.98 -13.83
C VAL A 84 5.37 2.78 -14.46
N GLU A 85 6.66 2.88 -14.80
CA GLU A 85 7.40 1.81 -15.45
C GLU A 85 7.66 0.66 -14.47
N ARG A 86 7.93 0.98 -13.20
CA ARG A 86 8.01 -0.03 -12.14
C ARG A 86 6.67 -0.74 -11.94
N VAL A 87 5.54 -0.02 -11.94
CA VAL A 87 4.22 -0.64 -11.83
C VAL A 87 3.94 -1.58 -13.00
N LYS A 88 4.23 -1.15 -14.23
CA LYS A 88 4.10 -2.00 -15.43
C LYS A 88 4.93 -3.27 -15.28
N ALA A 89 6.19 -3.16 -14.88
CA ALA A 89 7.08 -4.31 -14.68
C ALA A 89 6.53 -5.32 -13.65
N ILE A 90 6.02 -4.85 -12.50
CA ILE A 90 5.40 -5.71 -11.49
C ILE A 90 4.19 -6.46 -12.07
N ARG A 91 3.34 -5.77 -12.83
CA ARG A 91 2.14 -6.38 -13.42
C ARG A 91 2.49 -7.38 -14.52
N SER A 92 3.46 -7.06 -15.37
CA SER A 92 3.97 -7.95 -16.42
C SER A 92 4.57 -9.22 -15.83
N ALA A 93 5.35 -9.12 -14.74
CA ALA A 93 5.87 -10.28 -14.03
C ALA A 93 4.76 -11.22 -13.49
N LYS A 94 3.54 -10.69 -13.32
CA LYS A 94 2.34 -11.42 -12.90
C LYS A 94 1.43 -11.83 -14.05
N GLY A 95 1.81 -11.60 -15.31
CA GLY A 95 0.97 -11.85 -16.49
C GLY A 95 -0.28 -10.98 -16.57
N ARG A 96 -0.28 -9.80 -15.92
CA ARG A 96 -1.41 -8.87 -15.91
C ARG A 96 -1.15 -7.69 -16.85
N PRO A 97 -2.17 -7.20 -17.59
CA PRO A 97 -2.01 -6.05 -18.48
C PRO A 97 -1.74 -4.78 -17.67
N ALA A 98 -1.04 -3.81 -18.28
CA ALA A 98 -0.84 -2.49 -17.70
C ALA A 98 -2.19 -1.82 -17.40
N ARG A 99 -2.26 -1.03 -16.31
CA ARG A 99 -3.44 -0.22 -15.99
C ARG A 99 -3.17 1.20 -16.47
N ASP A 100 -3.55 1.48 -17.72
CA ASP A 100 -3.22 2.73 -18.39
C ASP A 100 -4.03 3.95 -17.91
N GLY A 101 -4.97 3.78 -16.97
CA GLY A 101 -5.91 4.84 -16.56
C GLY A 101 -5.84 5.34 -15.11
N VAL A 102 -4.89 4.87 -14.27
CA VAL A 102 -4.88 5.22 -12.83
C VAL A 102 -3.65 6.04 -12.40
N LEU A 103 -2.62 6.12 -13.25
CA LEU A 103 -1.36 6.83 -12.91
C LEU A 103 -1.21 8.17 -13.62
N VAL A 104 -2.25 8.61 -14.33
CA VAL A 104 -2.30 9.90 -15.05
C VAL A 104 -3.48 10.70 -14.49
N ALA A 105 -3.34 11.18 -13.27
CA ALA A 105 -4.21 12.20 -12.68
C ALA A 105 -3.40 13.00 -11.65
#